data_AF-A0A9X7BTM0-F1
#
_entry.id   AF-A0A9X7BTM0-F1
#
_cell.length_a   1.000
_cell.length_b   1.000
_cell.length_c   1.000
_cell.angle_alpha   90.00
_cell.angle_beta   90.00
_cell.angle_gamma   90.00
#
_symmetry.space_group_name_H-M   'P 1'
#
loop_
_entity.id
_entity.type
_entity.pdbx_description
1 polymer ?
#
loop_
_entity_poly.entity_id
_entity_poly.type
_entity_poly.pdbx_seq_one_letter_code
_entity_poly.pdbx_strand_id
1 'polypeptide(L)'
;MARERISFVSDDIRKEETLESKILSGEINAENFKNLSEEEQLKVNQILFNMASEKINPNIGSSTLEFVLFGFMRIMNKKVNGLSLSVDEKEIEENLEHIAKMHQITDTSLAKSDWLFDYMGYAEAKAKEILENRKEHIARKQNIMGTV
;
A
#
# COMPACT_ATOMS: atom_id res chain seq x y z
N MET A 1 -44.52 14.98 -18.52
CA MET A 1 -43.90 13.81 -17.87
C MET A 1 -42.40 13.86 -18.13
N ALA A 2 -41.63 14.25 -17.11
CA ALA A 2 -40.17 14.33 -17.22
C ALA A 2 -39.60 12.92 -17.14
N ARG A 3 -38.79 12.53 -18.12
CA ARG A 3 -38.05 11.26 -18.11
C ARG A 3 -36.99 11.35 -17.01
N GLU A 4 -37.20 10.65 -15.91
CA GLU A 4 -36.15 10.37 -14.94
C GLU A 4 -35.08 9.50 -15.61
N ARG A 5 -33.89 10.06 -15.84
CA ARG A 5 -32.70 9.30 -16.22
C ARG A 5 -32.22 8.60 -14.95
N ILE A 6 -32.58 7.33 -14.79
CA ILE A 6 -32.00 6.46 -13.78
C ILE A 6 -30.51 6.30 -14.14
N SER A 7 -29.65 6.92 -13.35
CA SER A 7 -28.21 6.69 -13.42
C SER A 7 -27.90 5.37 -12.73
N PHE A 8 -27.24 4.48 -13.46
CA PHE A 8 -26.78 3.17 -12.96
C PHE A 8 -25.42 3.22 -12.26
N VAL A 9 -24.81 4.41 -12.12
CA VAL A 9 -23.59 4.59 -11.33
C VAL A 9 -23.99 4.85 -9.88
N SER A 10 -23.49 4.01 -8.95
CA SER A 10 -23.75 4.20 -7.52
C SER A 10 -23.23 5.56 -7.05
N ASP A 11 -23.90 6.16 -6.06
CA ASP A 11 -23.53 7.49 -5.56
C ASP A 11 -22.11 7.53 -4.97
N ASP A 12 -21.58 6.37 -4.55
CA ASP A 12 -20.20 6.24 -4.07
C ASP A 12 -19.17 6.41 -5.19
N ILE A 13 -19.41 5.82 -6.36
CA ILE A 13 -18.51 5.95 -7.53
C ILE A 13 -18.50 7.40 -8.02
N ARG A 14 -19.67 8.06 -8.03
CA ARG A 14 -19.78 9.48 -8.39
C ARG A 14 -19.03 10.39 -7.42
N LYS A 15 -19.08 10.09 -6.11
CA LYS A 15 -18.34 10.85 -5.09
C LYS A 15 -16.82 10.68 -5.23
N GLU A 16 -16.35 9.48 -5.55
CA GLU A 16 -14.94 9.21 -5.84
C GLU A 16 -14.43 10.02 -7.04
N GLU A 17 -15.13 9.95 -8.19
CA GLU A 17 -14.77 10.72 -9.41
C GLU A 17 -14.74 12.24 -9.14
N THR A 18 -15.61 12.72 -8.24
CA THR A 18 -15.69 14.15 -7.88
C THR A 18 -14.50 14.56 -7.01
N LEU A 19 -14.09 13.72 -6.06
CA LEU A 19 -12.93 14.01 -5.20
C LEU A 19 -11.62 13.93 -5.98
N GLU A 20 -11.46 12.95 -6.86
CA GLU A 20 -10.29 12.82 -7.73
C GLU A 20 -10.12 14.04 -8.64
N SER A 21 -11.22 14.50 -9.25
CA SER A 21 -11.22 15.71 -10.08
C SER A 21 -10.80 16.96 -9.28
N LYS A 22 -11.25 17.07 -8.02
CA LYS A 22 -10.88 18.18 -7.11
C LYS A 22 -9.43 18.12 -6.64
N ILE A 23 -8.87 16.92 -6.49
CA ILE A 23 -7.45 16.71 -6.21
C ILE A 23 -6.61 17.17 -7.41
N LEU A 24 -6.98 16.72 -8.62
CA LEU A 24 -6.27 17.06 -9.85
C LEU A 24 -6.34 18.54 -10.22
N SER A 25 -7.44 19.22 -9.88
CA SER A 25 -7.63 20.66 -10.13
C SER A 25 -6.93 21.56 -9.09
N GLY A 26 -6.44 20.99 -7.99
CA GLY A 26 -5.87 21.74 -6.86
C GLY A 26 -6.93 22.38 -5.94
N GLU A 27 -8.21 22.09 -6.15
CA GLU A 27 -9.31 22.53 -5.29
C GLU A 27 -9.23 21.88 -3.90
N ILE A 28 -8.73 20.64 -3.80
CA ILE A 28 -8.28 20.05 -2.53
C ILE A 28 -6.76 20.20 -2.45
N ASN A 29 -6.27 20.84 -1.38
CA ASN A 29 -4.87 21.15 -1.17
C ASN A 29 -4.52 21.19 0.33
N ALA A 30 -3.25 21.45 0.64
CA ALA A 30 -2.74 21.42 2.01
C ALA A 30 -3.46 22.39 2.97
N GLU A 31 -3.99 23.51 2.46
CA GLU A 31 -4.64 24.54 3.28
C GLU A 31 -6.06 24.16 3.68
N ASN A 32 -6.76 23.40 2.83
CA ASN A 32 -8.18 23.08 3.04
C ASN A 32 -8.47 21.59 3.30
N PHE A 33 -7.49 20.70 3.13
CA PHE A 33 -7.62 19.27 3.43
C PHE A 33 -8.12 19.02 4.87
N LYS A 34 -7.59 19.78 5.84
CA LYS A 34 -7.98 19.65 7.27
C LYS A 34 -9.43 20.07 7.55
N ASN A 35 -10.06 20.78 6.63
CA ASN A 35 -11.45 21.23 6.76
C ASN A 35 -12.45 20.22 6.18
N LEU A 36 -11.97 19.16 5.53
CA LEU A 36 -12.80 18.04 5.09
C LEU A 36 -13.21 17.18 6.29
N SER A 37 -14.33 16.48 6.17
CA SER A 37 -14.71 15.48 7.19
C SER A 37 -13.70 14.33 7.24
N GLU A 38 -13.62 13.61 8.36
CA GLU A 38 -12.70 12.46 8.51
C GLU A 38 -12.92 11.40 7.42
N GLU A 39 -14.17 11.14 7.04
CA GLU A 39 -14.53 10.21 5.97
C GLU A 39 -14.01 10.69 4.60
N GLU A 40 -14.10 11.99 4.32
CA GLU A 40 -13.58 12.59 3.09
C GLU A 40 -12.04 12.62 3.07
N GLN A 41 -11.39 12.89 4.20
CA GLN A 41 -9.93 12.84 4.32
C GLN A 41 -9.42 11.42 4.03
N LEU A 42 -10.09 10.39 4.57
CA LEU A 42 -9.77 8.99 4.27
C LEU A 42 -9.93 8.67 2.78
N LYS A 43 -11.03 9.13 2.16
CA LYS A 43 -11.27 8.94 0.71
C LYS A 43 -10.24 9.66 -0.15
N VAL A 44 -9.87 10.90 0.17
CA VAL A 44 -8.81 11.65 -0.53
C VAL A 44 -7.47 10.92 -0.44
N ASN A 45 -7.10 10.42 0.75
CA ASN A 45 -5.90 9.61 0.92
C ASN A 45 -5.93 8.33 0.08
N GLN A 46 -7.09 7.65 0.02
CA GLN A 46 -7.28 6.45 -0.80
C GLN A 46 -7.16 6.74 -2.30
N ILE A 47 -7.72 7.86 -2.78
CA ILE A 47 -7.64 8.28 -4.18
C ILE A 47 -6.19 8.62 -4.55
N LEU A 48 -5.50 9.42 -3.73
CA LEU A 48 -4.08 9.73 -3.92
C LEU A 48 -3.22 8.45 -3.97
N PHE A 49 -3.54 7.47 -3.13
CA PHE A 49 -2.90 6.16 -3.17
C PHE A 49 -3.18 5.43 -4.49
N ASN A 50 -4.44 5.36 -4.93
CA ASN A 50 -4.82 4.70 -6.19
C ASN A 50 -4.13 5.35 -7.39
N MET A 51 -4.11 6.69 -7.46
CA MET A 51 -3.42 7.45 -8.51
C MET A 51 -1.91 7.18 -8.53
N ALA A 52 -1.28 7.02 -7.36
CA ALA A 52 0.12 6.63 -7.25
C ALA A 52 0.35 5.16 -7.65
N SER A 53 -0.57 4.28 -7.27
CA SER A 53 -0.54 2.84 -7.52
C SER A 53 -0.77 2.50 -9.00
N GLU A 54 -1.65 3.19 -9.71
CA GLU A 54 -1.91 2.96 -11.15
C GLU A 54 -0.69 3.22 -12.03
N LYS A 55 0.22 4.09 -11.59
CA LYS A 55 1.49 4.33 -12.27
C LYS A 55 2.49 3.19 -12.09
N ILE A 56 2.22 2.26 -11.18
CA ILE A 56 3.09 1.13 -10.86
C ILE A 56 2.48 -0.13 -11.47
N ASN A 57 3.16 -0.73 -12.44
CA ASN A 57 2.75 -2.03 -12.97
C ASN A 57 2.87 -3.10 -11.85
N PRO A 58 1.77 -3.72 -11.39
CA PRO A 58 1.80 -4.63 -10.25
C PRO A 58 2.69 -5.85 -10.45
N ASN A 59 2.83 -6.34 -11.69
CA ASN A 59 3.69 -7.47 -12.02
C ASN A 59 5.17 -7.06 -11.90
N ILE A 60 5.53 -5.87 -12.40
CA ILE A 60 6.89 -5.32 -12.27
C ILE A 60 7.20 -5.07 -10.79
N GLY A 61 6.26 -4.50 -10.03
CA GLY A 61 6.40 -4.29 -8.59
C GLY A 61 6.62 -5.59 -7.83
N SER A 62 5.83 -6.63 -8.14
CA SER A 62 5.95 -7.95 -7.51
C SER A 62 7.28 -8.62 -7.81
N SER A 63 7.72 -8.62 -9.09
CA SER A 63 9.04 -9.15 -9.45
C SER A 63 10.18 -8.36 -8.81
N THR A 64 10.06 -7.03 -8.70
CA THR A 64 11.07 -6.19 -8.06
C THR A 64 11.20 -6.54 -6.57
N LEU A 65 10.08 -6.69 -5.86
CA LEU A 65 10.07 -7.12 -4.46
C LEU A 65 10.68 -8.51 -4.28
N GLU A 66 10.37 -9.44 -5.19
CA GLU A 66 10.93 -10.79 -5.19
C GLU A 66 12.46 -10.75 -5.32
N PHE A 67 13.01 -9.99 -6.27
CA PHE A 67 14.46 -9.84 -6.43
C PHE A 67 15.14 -9.21 -5.21
N VAL A 68 14.54 -8.17 -4.63
CA VAL A 68 15.04 -7.53 -3.40
C VAL A 68 15.09 -8.55 -2.26
N LEU A 69 14.03 -9.34 -2.08
CA LEU A 69 13.95 -10.34 -1.02
C LEU A 69 14.99 -11.45 -1.22
N PHE A 70 15.14 -11.98 -2.44
CA PHE A 70 16.14 -13.01 -2.74
C PHE A 70 17.56 -12.50 -2.57
N GLY A 71 17.86 -11.29 -3.05
CA GLY A 71 19.15 -10.64 -2.85
C GLY A 71 19.48 -10.52 -1.37
N PHE A 72 18.54 -9.97 -0.58
CA PHE A 72 18.69 -9.82 0.85
C PHE A 72 18.93 -11.16 1.56
N MET A 73 18.10 -12.18 1.30
CA MET A 73 18.25 -13.50 1.91
C MET A 73 19.60 -14.13 1.58
N ARG A 74 20.07 -14.00 0.33
CA ARG A 74 21.37 -14.54 -0.09
C ARG A 74 22.53 -13.90 0.66
N ILE A 75 22.57 -12.56 0.72
CA ILE A 75 23.62 -11.82 1.43
C ILE A 75 23.60 -12.15 2.93
N MET A 76 22.42 -12.14 3.54
CA MET A 76 22.27 -12.42 4.96
C MET A 76 22.68 -13.85 5.32
N ASN A 77 22.30 -14.84 4.50
CA ASN A 77 22.69 -16.23 4.72
C ASN A 77 24.22 -16.38 4.71
N LYS A 78 24.92 -15.75 3.74
CA LYS A 78 26.38 -15.75 3.71
C LYS A 78 26.99 -15.09 4.94
N LYS A 79 26.50 -13.92 5.33
CA LYS A 79 27.00 -13.20 6.51
C LYS A 79 26.82 -13.99 7.80
N VAL A 80 25.64 -14.58 8.01
CA VAL A 80 25.33 -15.41 9.20
C VAL A 80 26.26 -16.62 9.27
N ASN A 81 26.59 -17.20 8.12
CA ASN A 81 27.52 -18.34 8.02
C ASN A 81 29.01 -17.93 7.95
N GLY A 82 29.35 -16.64 8.11
CA GLY A 82 30.72 -16.15 8.07
C GLY A 82 31.40 -16.28 6.70
N LEU A 83 30.63 -16.42 5.62
CA LEU A 83 31.14 -16.54 4.26
C LEU A 83 31.43 -15.15 3.66
N SER A 84 32.51 -15.05 2.89
CA SER A 84 32.82 -13.84 2.15
C SER A 84 31.86 -13.63 0.97
N LEU A 85 31.60 -12.35 0.68
CA LEU A 85 30.84 -11.92 -0.48
C LEU A 85 31.77 -11.78 -1.69
N SER A 86 31.29 -12.20 -2.87
CA SER A 86 31.94 -11.87 -4.14
C SER A 86 31.81 -10.37 -4.46
N VAL A 87 32.48 -9.90 -5.51
CA VAL A 87 32.37 -8.51 -6.00
C VAL A 87 30.92 -8.19 -6.37
N ASP A 88 30.28 -9.03 -7.18
CA ASP A 88 28.87 -8.86 -7.58
C ASP A 88 27.92 -8.88 -6.37
N GLU A 89 28.22 -9.68 -5.34
CA GLU A 89 27.39 -9.74 -4.13
C GLU A 89 27.56 -8.50 -3.25
N LYS A 90 28.71 -7.84 -3.27
CA LYS A 90 28.88 -6.53 -2.63
C LYS A 90 28.10 -5.45 -3.35
N GLU A 91 28.06 -5.48 -4.68
CA GLU A 91 27.23 -4.54 -5.46
C GLU A 91 25.74 -4.74 -5.15
N ILE A 92 25.29 -6.01 -5.01
CA ILE A 92 23.93 -6.31 -4.55
C ILE A 92 23.68 -5.75 -3.15
N GLU A 93 24.63 -5.93 -2.22
CA GLU A 93 24.53 -5.39 -0.85
C GLU A 93 24.42 -3.87 -0.83
N GLU A 94 25.25 -3.16 -1.58
CA GLU A 94 25.23 -1.68 -1.68
C GLU A 94 23.89 -1.18 -2.24
N ASN A 95 23.39 -1.83 -3.29
CA ASN A 95 22.09 -1.50 -3.89
C ASN A 95 20.92 -1.75 -2.91
N LEU A 96 20.94 -2.85 -2.16
CA LEU A 96 19.95 -3.12 -1.11
C LEU A 96 19.99 -2.05 0.00
N GLU A 97 21.19 -1.59 0.37
CA GLU A 97 21.36 -0.54 1.37
C GLU A 97 20.83 0.82 0.86
N HIS A 98 21.05 1.13 -0.43
CA HIS A 98 20.46 2.31 -1.07
C HIS A 98 18.93 2.26 -1.09
N ILE A 99 18.35 1.11 -1.49
CA ILE A 99 16.90 0.91 -1.46
C ILE A 99 16.35 1.09 -0.04
N ALA A 100 17.03 0.54 0.97
CA ALA A 100 16.64 0.71 2.36
C ALA A 100 16.61 2.20 2.75
N LYS A 101 17.68 2.95 2.44
CA LYS A 101 17.79 4.39 2.72
C LYS A 101 16.75 5.25 1.99
N MET A 102 16.23 4.79 0.85
CA MET A 102 15.12 5.47 0.16
C MET A 102 13.79 5.35 0.91
N HIS A 103 13.64 4.37 1.80
CA HIS A 103 12.44 4.24 2.61
C HIS A 103 12.49 5.14 3.84
N GLN A 104 11.49 6.03 3.94
CA GLN A 104 11.28 6.95 5.07
C GLN A 104 11.18 6.25 6.43
N ILE A 105 10.86 4.95 6.45
CA ILE A 105 10.89 4.10 7.67
C ILE A 105 12.28 4.03 8.30
N THR A 106 13.33 4.06 7.48
CA THR A 106 14.72 3.90 7.94
C THR A 106 15.40 5.25 8.19
N ASP A 107 14.76 6.35 7.78
CA ASP A 107 15.26 7.69 7.96
C ASP A 107 14.91 8.19 9.38
N THR A 108 15.93 8.23 10.23
CA THR A 108 15.80 8.71 11.62
C THR A 108 15.69 10.23 11.72
N SER A 109 15.86 10.96 10.62
CA SER A 109 15.77 12.42 10.56
C SER A 109 14.37 12.93 10.22
N LEU A 110 13.50 12.08 9.65
CA LEU A 110 12.11 12.41 9.32
C LEU A 110 11.16 11.93 10.42
N ALA A 111 10.37 12.83 11.02
CA ALA A 111 9.37 12.43 11.99
C ALA A 111 8.30 11.55 11.34
N LYS A 112 7.78 10.54 12.06
CA LYS A 112 6.76 9.61 11.54
C LYS A 112 5.51 10.34 11.01
N SER A 113 5.14 11.48 11.61
CA SER A 113 4.02 12.33 11.16
C SER A 113 4.19 12.87 9.74
N ASP A 114 5.44 12.98 9.29
CA ASP A 114 5.81 13.60 8.02
C ASP A 114 6.10 12.53 6.96
N TRP A 115 5.91 11.24 7.30
CA TRP A 115 5.97 10.16 6.34
C TRP A 115 4.82 10.34 5.35
N LEU A 116 5.14 10.22 4.07
CA LEU A 116 4.14 10.26 3.01
C LEU A 116 3.14 9.09 3.13
N PHE A 117 3.53 8.02 3.83
CA PHE A 117 2.71 6.84 4.03
C PHE A 117 3.07 6.10 5.32
N ASP A 118 2.08 5.79 6.18
CA ASP A 118 2.27 4.90 7.34
C ASP A 118 2.20 3.43 6.89
N TYR A 119 3.31 2.94 6.35
CA TYR A 119 3.46 1.56 5.90
C TYR A 119 3.08 0.51 6.96
N MET A 120 3.38 0.78 8.23
CA MET A 120 3.10 -0.18 9.32
C MET A 120 1.62 -0.19 9.68
N GLY A 121 1.00 0.99 9.76
CA GLY A 121 -0.46 1.11 9.97
C GLY A 121 -1.24 0.43 8.84
N TYR A 122 -0.81 0.64 7.59
CA TYR A 122 -1.40 -0.02 6.43
C TYR A 122 -1.25 -1.55 6.48
N ALA A 123 -0.05 -2.05 6.78
CA ALA A 123 0.22 -3.48 6.88
C ALA A 123 -0.64 -4.14 7.98
N GLU A 124 -0.79 -3.48 9.14
CA GLU A 124 -1.64 -3.95 10.23
C GLU A 124 -3.12 -4.02 9.83
N ALA A 125 -3.63 -2.99 9.16
CA ALA A 125 -5.00 -2.96 8.66
C ALA A 125 -5.28 -4.11 7.69
N LYS A 126 -4.37 -4.35 6.72
CA LYS A 126 -4.49 -5.47 5.78
C LYS A 126 -4.36 -6.83 6.44
N ALA A 127 -3.50 -6.97 7.45
CA ALA A 127 -3.43 -8.21 8.22
C ALA A 127 -4.76 -8.51 8.93
N LYS A 128 -5.43 -7.49 9.50
CA LYS A 128 -6.76 -7.65 10.13
C LYS A 128 -7.82 -8.08 9.12
N GLU A 129 -7.87 -7.45 7.94
CA GLU A 129 -8.79 -7.85 6.86
C GLU A 129 -8.59 -9.32 6.43
N ILE A 130 -7.33 -9.75 6.24
CA ILE A 130 -7.00 -11.13 5.88
C ILE A 130 -7.43 -12.11 6.97
N LEU A 131 -7.20 -11.78 8.23
CA LEU A 131 -7.59 -12.62 9.35
C LEU A 131 -9.11 -12.76 9.43
N GLU A 132 -9.86 -11.69 9.20
CA GLU A 132 -11.31 -11.73 9.22
C GLU A 132 -11.87 -12.58 8.08
N ASN A 133 -11.35 -12.40 6.86
CA ASN A 133 -11.71 -13.25 5.72
C ASN A 133 -11.41 -14.73 6.00
N ARG A 134 -10.26 -15.04 6.61
CA ARG A 134 -9.94 -16.41 7.03
C ARG A 134 -10.93 -16.96 8.05
N LYS A 135 -11.34 -16.17 9.05
CA LYS A 135 -12.36 -16.60 10.02
C LYS A 135 -13.68 -16.89 9.33
N GLU A 136 -14.13 -16.01 8.44
CA GLU A 136 -15.34 -16.23 7.65
C GLU A 136 -15.24 -17.52 6.83
N HIS A 137 -14.09 -17.75 6.18
CA HIS A 137 -13.86 -18.95 5.39
C HIS A 137 -13.90 -20.22 6.26
N ILE A 138 -13.28 -20.18 7.45
CA ILE A 138 -13.35 -21.28 8.43
C ILE A 138 -14.80 -21.52 8.87
N ALA A 139 -15.55 -20.47 9.19
CA ALA A 139 -16.96 -20.58 9.57
C ALA A 139 -17.82 -21.17 8.44
N ARG A 140 -17.60 -20.75 7.19
CA ARG A 140 -18.24 -21.34 6.00
C ARG A 140 -17.89 -22.84 5.90
N LYS A 141 -16.61 -23.19 6.08
CA LYS A 141 -16.16 -24.58 6.04
C LYS A 141 -16.79 -25.42 7.14
N GLN A 142 -16.85 -24.93 8.38
CA GLN A 142 -17.49 -25.62 9.51
C GLN A 142 -19.00 -25.80 9.28
N ASN A 143 -19.67 -24.80 8.72
CA ASN A 143 -21.10 -24.90 8.38
C ASN A 143 -21.39 -25.96 7.30
N ILE A 144 -20.48 -26.15 6.35
CA ILE A 144 -20.64 -27.11 5.24
C ILE A 144 -20.19 -28.51 5.65
N MET A 145 -19.06 -28.63 6.35
CA MET A 145 -18.38 -29.89 6.61
C MET A 145 -18.58 -30.42 8.04
N GLY A 146 -19.21 -29.65 8.93
CA GLY A 146 -19.20 -29.89 10.37
C GLY A 146 -17.87 -29.50 11.02
N THR A 147 -17.74 -29.73 12.32
CA THR A 147 -16.49 -29.52 13.05
C THR A 147 -15.43 -30.50 12.53
N VAL A 148 -14.33 -29.99 11.99
CA VAL A 148 -13.11 -30.78 11.68
C VAL A 148 -12.15 -30.67 12.86
#